data_AF-A0A349K3K2-F1
#
_entry.id   AF-A0A349K3K2-F1
#
_cell.length_a   1.000
_cell.length_b   1.000
_cell.length_c   1.000
_cell.angle_alpha   90.00
_cell.angle_beta   90.00
_cell.angle_gamma   90.00
#
_symmetry.space_group_name_H-M   'P 1'
#
loop_
_entity.id
_entity.type
_entity.pdbx_description
1 polymer ?
#
loop_
_entity_poly.entity_id
_entity_poly.type
_entity_poly.pdbx_seq_one_letter_code
_entity_poly.pdbx_strand_id
1 'polypeptide(L)'
;MQQANPRIYGNAWTALLQMVRDGRSWSGRERNRCLLNDRVGGFADVSSVIGLDQDGDGRALAVVDWDQDGDLDLWYRDRTAPRLRLMLNSHHSTRPGDSVALLLEGSECNRNAIGAVVELMAGEAAGTVRSVRSVRAGDLFL
;
A
#
# COMPACT_ATOMS: atom_id res chain seq x y z
N MET A 1 -2.41 -41.22 -23.25
CA MET A 1 -1.82 -39.96 -22.75
C MET A 1 -0.51 -39.72 -23.48
N GLN A 2 -0.46 -38.72 -24.36
CA GLN A 2 0.76 -38.38 -25.11
C GLN A 2 1.70 -37.61 -24.17
N GLN A 3 2.89 -38.13 -23.91
CA GLN A 3 3.87 -37.45 -23.07
C GLN A 3 4.33 -36.16 -23.77
N ALA A 4 4.33 -35.04 -23.05
CA ALA A 4 4.79 -33.76 -23.58
C ALA A 4 6.27 -33.84 -23.97
N ASN A 5 6.61 -33.40 -25.19
CA ASN A 5 7.98 -33.40 -25.70
C ASN A 5 8.85 -32.43 -24.87
N PRO A 6 9.90 -32.90 -24.16
CA PRO A 6 10.73 -32.05 -23.31
C PRO A 6 11.37 -30.87 -24.05
N ARG A 7 11.66 -31.00 -25.35
CA ARG A 7 12.23 -29.91 -26.17
C ARG A 7 11.22 -28.79 -26.42
N ILE A 8 9.95 -29.12 -26.63
CA ILE A 8 8.89 -28.11 -26.81
C ILE A 8 8.70 -27.33 -25.51
N TYR A 9 8.68 -28.03 -24.37
CA TYR A 9 8.63 -27.39 -23.06
C TYR A 9 9.83 -26.45 -22.83
N GLY A 10 11.05 -26.92 -23.09
CA GLY A 10 12.27 -26.12 -22.93
C GLY A 10 12.24 -24.84 -23.79
N ASN A 11 11.85 -24.95 -25.06
CA ASN A 11 11.74 -23.79 -25.96
C ASN A 11 10.67 -22.79 -25.48
N ALA A 12 9.51 -23.28 -25.06
CA ALA A 12 8.43 -22.43 -24.54
C ALA A 12 8.87 -21.70 -23.26
N TRP A 13 9.59 -22.39 -22.37
CA TRP A 13 10.15 -21.81 -21.16
C TRP A 13 11.16 -20.69 -21.47
N THR A 14 12.09 -20.93 -22.41
CA THR A 14 13.05 -19.91 -22.85
C THR A 14 12.35 -18.69 -23.44
N ALA A 15 11.34 -18.88 -24.29
CA ALA A 15 10.56 -17.79 -24.86
C ALA A 15 9.83 -16.98 -23.77
N LEU A 16 9.23 -17.66 -22.79
CA LEU A 16 8.59 -17.01 -21.65
C LEU A 16 9.59 -16.17 -20.86
N LEU A 17 10.73 -16.74 -20.48
CA LEU A 17 11.77 -16.01 -19.75
C LEU A 17 12.31 -14.80 -20.53
N GLN A 18 12.41 -14.89 -21.86
CA GLN A 18 12.78 -13.75 -22.69
C GLN A 18 11.74 -12.64 -22.61
N MET A 19 10.44 -12.97 -22.72
CA MET A 19 9.36 -11.98 -22.56
C MET A 19 9.39 -11.28 -21.18
N VAL A 20 9.76 -12.00 -20.12
CA VAL A 20 9.94 -11.43 -18.78
C VAL A 20 11.06 -10.40 -18.77
N ARG A 21 12.21 -10.74 -19.36
CA ARG A 21 13.41 -9.89 -19.43
C ARG A 21 13.16 -8.65 -20.29
N ASP A 22 12.38 -8.79 -21.35
CA ASP A 22 11.95 -7.69 -22.23
C ASP A 22 10.90 -6.80 -21.57
N GLY A 23 10.49 -7.09 -20.33
CA GLY A 23 9.56 -6.27 -19.58
C GLY A 23 8.09 -6.49 -19.91
N ARG A 24 7.71 -7.50 -20.72
CA ARG A 24 6.30 -7.74 -21.07
C ARG A 24 5.45 -7.99 -19.82
N SER A 25 4.34 -7.26 -19.71
CA SER A 25 3.40 -7.35 -18.59
C SER A 25 2.84 -8.77 -18.43
N TRP A 26 2.69 -9.22 -17.19
CA TRP A 26 1.97 -10.45 -16.86
C TRP A 26 0.50 -10.19 -16.52
N SER A 27 0.14 -8.95 -16.19
CA SER A 27 -1.21 -8.52 -15.82
C SER A 27 -1.98 -7.88 -16.99
N GLY A 28 -1.50 -8.02 -18.24
CA GLY A 28 -2.16 -7.40 -19.39
C GLY A 28 -2.15 -5.87 -19.38
N ARG A 29 -1.15 -5.25 -18.74
CA ARG A 29 -1.04 -3.80 -18.51
C ARG A 29 -2.15 -3.23 -17.62
N GLU A 30 -2.67 -4.05 -16.72
CA GLU A 30 -3.52 -3.57 -15.63
C GLU A 30 -2.76 -2.56 -14.77
N ARG A 31 -3.37 -1.39 -14.59
CA ARG A 31 -2.83 -0.26 -13.84
C ARG A 31 -3.32 -0.30 -12.39
N ASN A 32 -2.57 0.27 -11.46
CA ASN A 32 -3.05 0.37 -10.08
C ASN A 32 -4.31 1.24 -10.03
N ARG A 33 -5.23 0.90 -9.12
CA ARG A 33 -6.51 1.58 -8.97
C ARG A 33 -6.64 2.16 -7.57
N CYS A 34 -6.94 3.45 -7.48
CA CYS A 34 -7.39 4.09 -6.25
C CYS A 34 -8.84 4.52 -6.40
N LEU A 35 -9.65 3.98 -5.50
CA LEU A 35 -11.09 4.18 -5.47
C LEU A 35 -11.43 5.04 -4.25
N LEU A 36 -11.82 6.28 -4.50
CA LEU A 36 -12.24 7.23 -3.48
C LEU A 36 -13.71 7.00 -3.14
N ASN A 37 -14.00 6.72 -1.87
CA ASN A 37 -15.36 6.59 -1.37
C ASN A 37 -16.11 7.94 -1.49
N ASP A 38 -17.26 7.94 -2.16
CA ASP A 38 -18.08 9.13 -2.39
C ASP A 38 -18.97 9.52 -1.20
N ARG A 39 -18.96 8.72 -0.12
CA ARG A 39 -19.75 8.85 1.11
C ARG A 39 -21.27 8.69 0.95
N VAL A 40 -21.74 8.35 -0.25
CA VAL A 40 -23.15 8.05 -0.55
C VAL A 40 -23.38 6.60 -0.98
N GLY A 41 -22.31 5.79 -0.97
CA GLY A 41 -22.37 4.34 -1.19
C GLY A 41 -21.66 3.86 -2.46
N GLY A 42 -20.97 4.75 -3.17
CA GLY A 42 -20.19 4.46 -4.35
C GLY A 42 -18.70 4.79 -4.18
N PHE A 43 -17.98 4.56 -5.28
CA PHE A 43 -16.54 4.83 -5.37
C PHE A 43 -16.23 5.49 -6.71
N ALA A 44 -15.48 6.59 -6.65
CA ALA A 44 -14.93 7.25 -7.81
C ALA A 44 -13.49 6.77 -8.04
N ASP A 45 -13.17 6.42 -9.28
CA ASP A 45 -11.79 6.15 -9.65
C ASP A 45 -11.00 7.45 -9.79
N VAL A 46 -10.00 7.63 -8.94
CA VAL A 46 -9.13 8.81 -8.90
C VAL A 46 -7.69 8.49 -9.28
N SER A 47 -7.43 7.26 -9.77
CA SER A 47 -6.08 6.72 -9.99
C SER A 47 -5.20 7.63 -10.84
N SER A 48 -5.74 8.22 -11.89
CA SER A 48 -4.99 9.12 -12.78
C SER A 48 -4.67 10.45 -12.14
N VAL A 49 -5.62 11.00 -11.37
CA VAL A 49 -5.48 12.30 -10.71
C VAL A 49 -4.40 12.27 -9.64
N ILE A 50 -4.30 11.16 -8.90
CA ILE A 50 -3.30 10.99 -7.84
C ILE A 50 -2.01 10.32 -8.33
N GLY A 51 -1.91 10.04 -9.63
CA GLY A 51 -0.73 9.44 -10.23
C GLY A 51 -0.46 8.01 -9.76
N LEU A 52 -1.48 7.15 -9.65
CA LEU A 52 -1.33 5.70 -9.50
C LEU A 52 -1.66 4.93 -10.77
N ASP A 53 -2.12 5.59 -11.83
CA ASP A 53 -2.49 4.95 -13.09
C ASP A 53 -1.29 4.65 -14.01
N GLN A 54 -0.08 4.42 -13.51
CA GLN A 54 1.05 4.13 -14.38
C GLN A 54 0.89 2.79 -15.10
N ASP A 55 1.46 2.72 -16.31
CA ASP A 55 1.66 1.50 -17.07
C ASP A 55 2.78 0.64 -16.46
N GLY A 56 2.50 0.14 -15.26
CA GLY A 56 3.39 -0.70 -14.46
C GLY A 56 2.77 -2.06 -14.19
N ASP A 57 3.61 -3.04 -13.88
CA ASP A 57 3.18 -4.39 -13.53
C ASP A 57 3.32 -4.58 -12.02
N GLY A 58 2.36 -4.02 -11.27
CA GLY A 58 2.37 -3.89 -9.81
C GLY A 58 2.40 -5.23 -9.07
N ARG A 59 3.21 -5.32 -8.01
CA ARG A 59 3.43 -6.58 -7.26
C ARG A 59 3.36 -6.46 -5.75
N ALA A 60 3.59 -5.26 -5.22
CA ALA A 60 3.48 -5.01 -3.80
C ALA A 60 3.17 -3.54 -3.55
N LEU A 61 2.47 -3.27 -2.45
CA LEU A 61 2.15 -1.96 -1.93
C LEU A 61 2.43 -1.97 -0.43
N ALA A 62 3.02 -0.90 0.07
CA ALA A 62 3.25 -0.61 1.46
C ALA A 62 2.73 0.79 1.74
N VAL A 63 1.98 0.93 2.82
CA VAL A 63 1.43 2.20 3.30
C VAL A 63 2.19 2.56 4.57
N VAL A 64 2.77 3.75 4.62
CA VAL A 64 3.61 4.21 5.74
C VAL A 64 3.66 5.73 5.73
N ASP A 65 3.68 6.37 6.89
CA ASP A 65 4.06 7.79 7.02
C ASP A 65 5.60 7.86 6.93
N TRP A 66 6.13 8.10 5.73
CA TRP A 66 7.56 7.95 5.44
C TRP A 66 8.37 9.16 5.91
N ASP A 67 7.83 10.37 5.75
CA ASP A 67 8.50 11.61 6.14
C ASP A 67 8.06 12.16 7.51
N GLN A 68 7.19 11.43 8.22
CA GLN A 68 6.75 11.70 9.59
C GLN A 68 5.93 12.98 9.72
N ASP A 69 5.17 13.34 8.68
CA ASP A 69 4.31 14.51 8.67
C ASP A 69 2.85 14.21 9.11
N GLY A 70 2.53 12.93 9.30
CA GLY A 70 1.22 12.45 9.75
C GLY A 70 0.28 12.04 8.62
N ASP A 71 0.65 12.26 7.37
CA ASP A 71 -0.05 11.73 6.20
C ASP A 71 0.49 10.34 5.82
N LEU A 72 -0.38 9.45 5.35
CA LEU A 72 0.07 8.14 4.87
C LEU A 72 0.59 8.22 3.44
N ASP A 73 1.85 7.84 3.26
CA ASP A 73 2.52 7.69 1.97
C ASP A 73 2.41 6.27 1.41
N LEU A 74 2.82 6.12 0.15
CA LEU A 74 2.81 4.84 -0.55
C LEU A 74 4.19 4.49 -1.10
N TRP A 75 4.69 3.33 -0.70
CA TRP A 75 5.70 2.61 -1.45
C TRP A 75 5.03 1.53 -2.31
N TYR A 76 5.34 1.48 -3.60
CA TYR A 76 4.90 0.34 -4.41
C TYR A 76 5.97 -0.15 -5.36
N ARG A 77 5.85 -1.42 -5.72
CA ARG A 77 6.86 -2.19 -6.42
C ARG A 77 6.27 -2.80 -7.68
N ASP A 78 6.88 -2.47 -8.80
CA ASP A 78 6.57 -3.00 -10.11
C ASP A 78 7.58 -4.09 -10.50
N ARG A 79 7.16 -5.03 -11.34
CA ARG A 79 8.10 -5.95 -12.00
C ARG A 79 8.93 -5.22 -13.06
N THR A 80 8.31 -4.28 -13.78
CA THR A 80 8.93 -3.46 -14.82
C THR A 80 9.63 -2.24 -14.23
N ALA A 81 10.51 -1.61 -15.03
CA ALA A 81 11.16 -0.38 -14.63
C ALA A 81 10.21 0.84 -14.80
N PRO A 82 10.33 1.86 -13.92
CA PRO A 82 11.04 1.83 -12.63
C PRO A 82 10.34 0.91 -11.63
N ARG A 83 11.14 0.11 -10.91
CA ARG A 83 10.66 -1.05 -10.13
C ARG A 83 10.16 -0.71 -8.74
N LEU A 84 10.58 0.41 -8.18
CA LEU A 84 10.20 0.85 -6.84
C LEU A 84 9.94 2.35 -6.92
N ARG A 85 8.82 2.77 -6.34
CA ARG A 85 8.41 4.17 -6.31
C ARG A 85 7.89 4.51 -4.92
N LEU A 86 8.30 5.68 -4.45
CA LEU A 86 7.75 6.36 -3.29
C LEU A 86 6.80 7.44 -3.81
N MET A 87 5.60 7.49 -3.25
CA MET A 87 4.63 8.54 -3.47
C MET A 87 4.37 9.23 -2.14
N LEU A 88 4.86 10.47 -2.04
CA LEU A 88 4.62 11.32 -0.88
C LEU A 88 3.22 11.92 -1.00
N ASN A 89 2.43 11.76 0.05
CA ASN A 89 1.12 12.35 0.17
C ASN A 89 1.25 13.70 0.88
N SER A 90 1.37 14.77 0.10
CA SER A 90 1.43 16.13 0.65
C SER A 90 0.03 16.69 0.97
N HIS A 91 -0.81 15.94 1.69
CA HIS A 91 -2.13 16.41 2.11
C HIS A 91 -1.95 17.49 3.19
N HIS A 92 -1.70 18.70 2.73
CA HIS A 92 -1.27 19.82 3.55
C HIS A 92 -2.27 20.13 4.69
N SER A 93 -2.03 19.54 5.85
CA SER A 93 -2.65 19.95 7.11
C SER A 93 -2.09 21.31 7.44
N THR A 94 -2.81 22.37 7.05
CA THR A 94 -2.40 23.77 7.28
C THR A 94 -2.28 24.16 8.77
N ARG A 95 -2.53 23.22 9.69
CA ARG A 95 -2.50 23.44 11.14
C ARG A 95 -1.46 22.54 11.79
N PRO A 96 -0.52 23.10 12.56
CA PRO A 96 0.33 22.31 13.44
C PRO A 96 -0.53 21.51 14.43
N GLY A 97 -0.28 20.20 14.55
CA GLY A 97 -0.90 19.33 15.56
C GLY A 97 -2.10 18.50 15.10
N ASP A 98 -2.31 18.32 13.80
CA ASP A 98 -3.41 17.50 13.26
C ASP A 98 -3.13 15.97 13.32
N SER A 99 -1.91 15.55 13.66
CA SER A 99 -1.49 14.15 13.80
C SER A 99 -0.89 13.86 15.19
N VAL A 100 -1.01 12.61 15.64
CA VAL A 100 -0.43 12.11 16.90
C VAL A 100 0.18 10.74 16.65
N ALA A 101 1.47 10.59 16.97
CA ALA A 101 2.17 9.32 16.96
C ALA A 101 2.31 8.75 18.37
N LEU A 102 2.09 7.45 18.55
CA LEU A 102 2.13 6.77 19.85
C LEU A 102 3.01 5.53 19.76
N LEU A 103 4.13 5.54 20.48
CA LEU A 103 4.95 4.35 20.67
C LEU A 103 4.44 3.57 21.88
N LEU A 104 3.98 2.34 21.65
CA LEU A 104 3.54 1.44 22.72
C LEU A 104 4.65 0.42 23.03
N GLU A 105 4.93 0.24 24.32
CA GLU A 105 5.94 -0.70 24.78
C GLU A 105 5.37 -1.58 25.91
N GLY A 106 5.47 -2.90 25.74
CA GLY A 106 5.14 -3.83 26.81
C GLY A 106 6.17 -3.79 27.94
N SER A 107 5.71 -3.75 29.19
CA SER A 107 6.61 -3.64 30.36
C SER A 107 7.24 -4.98 30.76
N GLU A 108 6.42 -6.03 30.86
CA GLU A 108 6.85 -7.37 31.32
C GLU A 108 6.98 -8.37 30.16
N CYS A 109 6.02 -8.37 29.25
CA CYS A 109 5.97 -9.22 28.07
C CYS A 109 5.34 -8.45 26.90
N ASN A 110 5.35 -9.04 25.70
CA ASN A 110 4.82 -8.39 24.49
C ASN A 110 5.43 -7.00 24.27
N ARG A 111 6.76 -6.92 24.17
CA ARG A 111 7.53 -5.65 24.05
C ARG A 111 7.07 -4.77 22.90
N ASN A 112 6.59 -5.37 21.82
CA ASN A 112 6.09 -4.67 20.64
C ASN A 112 4.59 -4.31 20.73
N ALA A 113 3.96 -4.53 21.90
CA ALA A 113 2.55 -4.24 22.17
C ALA A 113 1.56 -4.86 21.16
N ILE A 114 1.90 -5.99 20.53
CA ILE A 114 1.03 -6.64 19.55
C ILE A 114 -0.33 -6.98 20.19
N GLY A 115 -1.41 -6.56 19.55
CA GLY A 115 -2.78 -6.72 20.04
C GLY A 115 -3.27 -5.59 20.95
N ALA A 116 -2.43 -4.62 21.32
CA ALA A 116 -2.88 -3.44 22.06
C ALA A 116 -3.88 -2.62 21.21
N VAL A 117 -4.85 -2.01 21.88
CA VAL A 117 -5.85 -1.13 21.26
C VAL A 117 -5.72 0.24 21.88
N VAL A 118 -5.58 1.25 21.03
CA VAL A 118 -5.57 2.66 21.40
C VAL A 118 -6.89 3.27 20.95
N GLU A 119 -7.56 3.90 21.89
CA GLU A 119 -8.74 4.71 21.64
C GLU A 119 -8.39 6.18 21.93
N LEU A 120 -8.47 7.01 20.91
CA LEU A 120 -8.26 8.45 21.01
C LEU A 120 -9.61 9.15 20.93
N MET A 121 -9.90 9.98 21.94
CA MET A 121 -11.03 10.91 21.94
C MET A 121 -10.47 12.34 21.85
N ALA A 122 -10.84 13.06 20.79
CA ALA A 122 -10.37 14.43 20.55
C ALA A 122 -11.56 15.37 20.30
N GLY A 123 -11.54 16.58 20.87
CA GLY A 123 -12.60 17.59 20.74
C GLY A 123 -13.36 17.86 22.05
N GLU A 124 -14.25 18.84 22.02
CA GLU A 124 -15.12 19.17 23.16
C GLU A 124 -16.36 18.25 23.20
N ALA A 125 -17.09 18.24 24.33
CA ALA A 125 -18.18 17.30 24.59
C ALA A 125 -19.29 17.23 23.51
N ALA A 126 -19.49 18.30 22.73
CA ALA A 126 -20.46 18.35 21.63
C ALA A 126 -19.88 17.94 20.25
N GLY A 127 -18.57 17.73 20.14
CA GLY A 127 -17.84 17.46 18.90
C GLY A 127 -16.73 16.42 19.03
N THR A 128 -16.79 15.54 20.03
CA THR A 128 -15.78 14.50 20.25
C THR A 128 -15.67 13.57 19.04
N VAL A 129 -14.50 13.55 18.42
CA VAL A 129 -14.10 12.56 17.42
C VAL A 129 -13.45 11.39 18.14
N ARG A 130 -13.91 10.17 17.81
CA ARG A 130 -13.37 8.92 18.32
C ARG A 130 -12.58 8.22 17.22
N SER A 131 -11.31 7.92 17.48
CA SER A 131 -10.46 7.09 16.61
C SER A 131 -10.00 5.86 17.38
N VAL A 132 -10.03 4.70 16.74
CA VAL A 132 -9.56 3.44 17.34
C VAL A 132 -8.54 2.80 16.41
N ARG A 133 -7.37 2.47 16.96
CA ARG A 133 -6.29 1.76 16.27
C ARG A 133 -5.84 0.57 17.09
N SER A 134 -5.40 -0.49 16.43
CA SER A 134 -4.85 -1.68 17.09
C SER A 134 -3.48 -1.98 16.53
N VAL A 135 -2.54 -2.38 17.38
CA VAL A 135 -1.22 -2.86 16.95
C VAL A 135 -1.35 -4.29 16.44
N ARG A 136 -0.94 -4.55 15.20
CA ARG A 136 -1.00 -5.90 14.61
C ARG A 136 0.36 -6.35 14.14
N ALA A 137 0.61 -7.65 14.28
CA ALA A 137 1.79 -8.26 13.68
C ALA A 137 1.64 -8.26 12.15
N GLY A 138 2.59 -7.67 11.45
CA GLY A 138 2.57 -7.58 9.99
C GLY A 138 1.78 -6.40 9.42
N ASP A 139 1.22 -5.53 10.27
CA ASP A 139 0.88 -4.17 9.83
C ASP A 139 2.21 -3.43 9.59
N LEU A 140 2.35 -2.83 8.42
CA LEU A 140 3.57 -2.14 7.99
C LEU A 140 3.83 -0.81 8.72
N PHE A 141 2.95 -0.41 9.66
CA PHE A 141 3.01 0.85 10.39
C PHE A 141 2.55 0.70 11.86
N LEU A 142 3.12 1.55 12.73
CA LEU A 142 2.69 1.86 14.09
C LEU A 142 2.68 3.38 14.23
#